data_AF-A0A154IBC4-F1
#
_entry.id   AF-A0A154IBC4-F1
#
_cell.length_a   1.000
_cell.length_b   1.000
_cell.length_c   1.000
_cell.angle_alpha   90.00
_cell.angle_beta   90.00
_cell.angle_gamma   90.00
#
_symmetry.space_group_name_H-M   'P 1'
#
loop_
_entity.id
_entity.type
_entity.pdbx_description
1 polymer ?
#
loop_
_entity_poly.entity_id
_entity_poly.type
_entity_poly.pdbx_seq_one_letter_code
_entity_poly.pdbx_strand_id
1 'polypeptide(L)'
;MLKPALRLLACLMPFATGAFAADGGAAGFATKAAQAYMIEATTGTVLLAKNEDQGFSPASLAKLMTMDLVFEALTKGQITLDTEYPVSEYAWRTGGAPSRTATMFASLKSRVRVEDLIKGVAIQGANDSCIILAEGMAGSEQQFGVSMTRRARELGMEKAEFGNSTGLPDGKSKVTAREMVTLATALQQSYPNLYPYFAQPDFEWNKIFQRNRNPLLGLDLGADGLATGFTEGEGYSIVASVQRDGRRLFLALAGIASDKERTEEAKRVLEWGLTAFENRQIFADKEVIGAASVYGGTSRTVDLVAKAPVSVYIPISNPDRLSARIIYRWPLTAPVKPDTQAGTLRIFAGSRLLREVPLYTVQAVGEGSLSSRAVDAMLELGESLFFSWLWDKPAPV
;
A
#
# COMPACT_ATOMS: atom_id res chain seq x y z
N MET A 1 68.39 0.89 -55.26
CA MET A 1 67.54 2.09 -55.25
C MET A 1 66.54 1.95 -54.11
N LEU A 2 66.45 2.99 -53.29
CA LEU A 2 66.02 3.03 -51.89
C LEU A 2 64.56 2.58 -51.63
N LYS A 3 64.36 1.78 -50.57
CA LYS A 3 63.14 1.75 -49.75
C LYS A 3 63.42 2.52 -48.45
N PRO A 4 62.56 3.46 -48.01
CA PRO A 4 62.38 3.75 -46.60
C PRO A 4 60.98 3.25 -46.17
N ALA A 5 60.87 2.33 -45.20
CA ALA A 5 60.92 2.62 -43.77
C ALA A 5 59.85 3.63 -43.34
N LEU A 6 58.61 3.16 -43.15
CA LEU A 6 57.59 3.92 -42.42
C LEU A 6 57.53 3.42 -40.98
N ARG A 7 57.80 4.36 -40.09
CA ARG A 7 57.99 4.20 -38.65
C ARG A 7 56.68 3.93 -37.92
N LEU A 8 56.84 3.13 -36.87
CA LEU A 8 56.02 3.06 -35.67
C LEU A 8 55.50 4.46 -35.26
N LEU A 9 54.17 4.62 -35.16
CA LEU A 9 53.56 5.61 -34.28
C LEU A 9 52.37 4.93 -33.58
N ALA A 10 52.67 4.25 -32.48
CA ALA A 10 51.66 3.82 -31.53
C ALA A 10 51.14 5.07 -30.82
N CYS A 11 50.01 5.62 -31.29
CA CYS A 11 49.23 6.58 -30.52
C CYS A 11 48.64 5.85 -29.31
N LEU A 12 49.33 5.96 -28.18
CA LEU A 12 48.76 5.74 -26.85
C LEU A 12 47.63 6.76 -26.66
N MET A 13 46.38 6.35 -26.92
CA MET A 13 45.22 7.05 -26.38
C MET A 13 45.27 6.90 -24.85
N PRO A 14 45.20 7.99 -24.08
CA PRO A 14 45.00 7.87 -22.65
C PRO A 14 43.63 7.23 -22.42
N PHE A 15 43.63 6.08 -21.74
CA PHE A 15 42.45 5.54 -21.06
C PHE A 15 41.97 6.63 -20.10
N ALA A 16 40.97 7.40 -20.52
CA ALA A 16 40.19 8.19 -19.59
C ALA A 16 39.45 7.18 -18.71
N THR A 17 39.99 6.95 -17.52
CA THR A 17 39.28 6.31 -16.41
C THR A 17 38.07 7.18 -16.14
N GLY A 18 36.93 6.81 -16.73
CA GLY A 18 35.63 7.33 -16.33
C GLY A 18 35.48 7.01 -14.86
N ALA A 19 35.74 8.00 -14.02
CA ALA A 19 35.29 7.99 -12.65
C ALA A 19 33.77 7.82 -12.75
N PHE A 20 33.29 6.64 -12.38
CA PHE A 20 31.90 6.46 -12.00
C PHE A 20 31.67 7.47 -10.88
N ALA A 21 31.10 8.62 -11.23
CA ALA A 21 30.43 9.46 -10.26
C ALA A 21 29.38 8.55 -9.64
N ALA A 22 29.65 8.10 -8.42
CA ALA A 22 28.62 7.52 -7.59
C ALA A 22 27.48 8.53 -7.60
N ASP A 23 26.35 8.11 -8.15
CA ASP A 23 25.13 8.88 -8.17
C ASP A 23 24.82 9.17 -6.70
N GLY A 24 25.16 10.38 -6.26
CA GLY A 24 24.83 10.90 -4.94
C GLY A 24 23.34 11.16 -4.92
N GLY A 25 22.55 10.08 -4.94
CA GLY A 25 21.11 10.13 -4.80
C GLY A 25 20.79 10.96 -3.57
N ALA A 26 19.94 11.97 -3.77
CA ALA A 26 19.46 12.86 -2.73
C ALA A 26 19.22 12.05 -1.45
N ALA A 27 19.88 12.44 -0.35
CA ALA A 27 19.87 11.69 0.90
C ALA A 27 18.44 11.63 1.45
N GLY A 28 17.69 10.63 1.00
CA GLY A 28 16.38 10.29 1.50
C GLY A 28 16.47 9.85 2.96
N PHE A 29 15.36 9.94 3.67
CA PHE A 29 15.27 9.50 5.05
C PHE A 29 15.71 8.03 5.18
N ALA A 30 16.82 7.80 5.87
CA ALA A 30 17.33 6.46 6.12
C ALA A 30 16.53 5.79 7.24
N THR A 31 16.05 4.57 7.00
CA THR A 31 15.36 3.73 8.00
C THR A 31 16.11 2.43 8.25
N LYS A 32 16.07 1.98 9.51
CA LYS A 32 16.60 0.69 9.96
C LYS A 32 15.77 -0.50 9.47
N ALA A 33 14.50 -0.29 9.15
CA ALA A 33 13.63 -1.36 8.66
C ALA A 33 14.11 -1.91 7.31
N ALA A 34 14.01 -3.22 7.11
CA ALA A 34 14.33 -3.85 5.83
C ALA A 34 13.29 -3.48 4.76
N GLN A 35 12.01 -3.44 5.16
CA GLN A 35 10.90 -2.94 4.36
C GLN A 35 10.19 -1.79 5.08
N ALA A 36 9.84 -0.75 4.34
CA ALA A 36 9.11 0.39 4.86
C ALA A 36 8.17 0.96 3.81
N TYR A 37 6.96 1.33 4.22
CA TYR A 37 6.03 2.06 3.38
C TYR A 37 5.19 3.00 4.24
N MET A 38 5.11 4.27 3.84
CA MET A 38 4.33 5.28 4.54
C MET A 38 3.58 6.18 3.56
N ILE A 39 2.32 6.44 3.86
CA ILE A 39 1.49 7.38 3.10
C ILE A 39 0.89 8.44 4.03
N GLU A 40 0.61 9.61 3.46
CA GLU A 40 -0.41 10.51 4.01
C GLU A 40 -1.78 10.12 3.44
N ALA A 41 -2.79 9.96 4.32
CA ALA A 41 -4.05 9.32 3.96
C ALA A 41 -4.95 10.17 3.05
N THR A 42 -4.96 11.49 3.23
CA THR A 42 -5.88 12.41 2.54
C THR A 42 -5.56 12.49 1.05
N THR A 43 -4.28 12.64 0.72
CA THR A 43 -3.82 12.70 -0.67
C THR A 43 -3.39 11.34 -1.21
N GLY A 44 -3.12 10.36 -0.34
CA GLY A 44 -2.47 9.11 -0.74
C GLY A 44 -1.01 9.31 -1.16
N THR A 45 -0.38 10.43 -0.77
CA THR A 45 1.02 10.69 -1.12
C THR A 45 1.95 9.73 -0.39
N VAL A 46 2.79 9.02 -1.13
CA VAL A 46 3.85 8.18 -0.61
C VAL A 46 4.98 9.06 -0.05
N LEU A 47 5.19 8.97 1.26
CA LEU A 47 6.22 9.71 1.98
C LEU A 47 7.51 8.90 2.11
N LEU A 48 7.39 7.59 2.34
CA LEU A 48 8.50 6.64 2.47
C LEU A 48 8.16 5.37 1.70
N ALA A 49 9.14 4.87 0.94
CA ALA A 49 9.08 3.58 0.27
C ALA A 49 10.49 2.98 0.25
N LYS A 50 10.64 1.77 0.80
CA LYS A 50 11.88 0.99 0.81
C LYS A 50 11.49 -0.47 0.76
N ASN A 51 11.85 -1.16 -0.32
CA ASN A 51 11.51 -2.58 -0.52
C ASN A 51 10.03 -2.88 -0.23
N GLU A 52 9.14 -1.94 -0.53
CA GLU A 52 7.76 -1.94 -0.05
C GLU A 52 6.93 -3.07 -0.63
N ASP A 53 7.38 -3.61 -1.77
CA ASP A 53 6.79 -4.69 -2.55
C ASP A 53 7.53 -6.03 -2.36
N GLN A 54 8.55 -6.06 -1.50
CA GLN A 54 9.24 -7.28 -1.07
C GLN A 54 8.40 -7.99 0.00
N GLY A 55 8.18 -9.29 -0.19
CA GLY A 55 7.34 -10.08 0.71
C GLY A 55 8.04 -10.46 2.01
N PHE A 56 7.28 -10.47 3.11
CA PHE A 56 7.67 -10.96 4.43
C PHE A 56 6.50 -11.68 5.11
N SER A 57 6.77 -12.45 6.16
CA SER A 57 5.74 -13.09 6.99
C SER A 57 5.04 -12.05 7.88
N PRO A 58 3.71 -11.91 7.81
CA PRO A 58 3.00 -10.89 8.58
C PRO A 58 3.07 -11.12 10.11
N ALA A 59 3.30 -12.35 10.57
CA ALA A 59 3.06 -12.74 11.96
C ALA A 59 1.71 -12.18 12.46
N SER A 60 1.65 -11.66 13.69
CA SER A 60 0.45 -11.05 14.27
C SER A 60 -0.17 -9.90 13.46
N LEU A 61 0.52 -9.33 12.47
CA LEU A 61 -0.12 -8.35 11.58
C LEU A 61 -1.24 -8.96 10.73
N ALA A 62 -1.26 -10.29 10.51
CA ALA A 62 -2.35 -10.97 9.82
C ALA A 62 -3.71 -10.78 10.50
N LYS A 63 -3.71 -10.50 11.82
CA LYS A 63 -4.92 -10.22 12.60
C LYS A 63 -5.66 -8.98 12.14
N LEU A 64 -4.98 -8.05 11.45
CA LEU A 64 -5.63 -6.90 10.83
C LEU A 64 -6.60 -7.35 9.73
N MET A 65 -6.27 -8.40 8.97
CA MET A 65 -7.17 -8.95 7.95
C MET A 65 -8.31 -9.72 8.60
N THR A 66 -8.04 -10.45 9.69
CA THR A 66 -9.11 -11.05 10.52
C THR A 66 -10.10 -9.98 10.98
N MET A 67 -9.58 -8.83 11.42
CA MET A 67 -10.42 -7.72 11.85
C MET A 67 -11.21 -7.07 10.71
N ASP A 68 -10.63 -6.97 9.52
CA ASP A 68 -11.34 -6.47 8.32
C ASP A 68 -12.56 -7.34 8.00
N LEU A 69 -12.43 -8.67 8.01
CA LEU A 69 -13.55 -9.59 7.76
C LEU A 69 -14.64 -9.48 8.83
N VAL A 70 -14.25 -9.38 10.10
CA VAL A 70 -15.19 -9.24 11.23
C VAL A 70 -15.95 -7.93 11.13
N PHE A 71 -15.26 -6.83 10.85
CA PHE A 71 -15.87 -5.52 10.69
C PHE A 71 -16.76 -5.45 9.45
N GLU A 72 -16.38 -6.12 8.36
CA GLU A 72 -17.22 -6.26 7.19
C GLU A 72 -18.53 -6.99 7.52
N ALA A 73 -18.44 -8.12 8.22
CA ALA A 73 -19.60 -8.92 8.61
C ALA A 73 -20.55 -8.16 9.55
N LEU A 74 -20.01 -7.40 10.51
CA LEU A 74 -20.79 -6.50 11.38
C LEU A 74 -21.48 -5.40 10.56
N THR A 75 -20.76 -4.76 9.63
CA THR A 75 -21.29 -3.68 8.80
C THR A 75 -22.39 -4.18 7.85
N LYS A 76 -22.27 -5.42 7.37
CA LYS A 76 -23.29 -6.11 6.54
C LYS A 76 -24.44 -6.71 7.36
N GLY A 77 -24.41 -6.62 8.70
CA GLY A 77 -25.42 -7.18 9.59
C GLY A 77 -25.48 -8.72 9.60
N GLN A 78 -24.41 -9.39 9.17
CA GLN A 78 -24.31 -10.86 9.18
C GLN A 78 -24.07 -11.41 10.58
N ILE A 79 -23.43 -10.60 11.43
CA ILE A 79 -23.23 -10.84 12.86
C ILE A 79 -23.49 -9.53 13.60
N THR A 80 -23.67 -9.62 14.91
CA THR A 80 -23.79 -8.47 15.83
C THR A 80 -22.69 -8.52 16.88
N LEU A 81 -22.45 -7.42 17.59
CA LEU A 81 -21.52 -7.39 18.72
C LEU A 81 -21.90 -8.37 19.85
N ASP A 82 -23.19 -8.68 19.96
CA ASP A 82 -23.75 -9.64 20.93
C ASP A 82 -23.72 -11.10 20.45
N THR A 83 -23.36 -11.34 19.19
CA THR A 83 -23.21 -12.70 18.69
C THR A 83 -22.15 -13.43 19.50
N GLU A 84 -22.44 -14.65 19.93
CA GLU A 84 -21.54 -15.44 20.75
C GLU A 84 -21.03 -16.67 20.01
N TYR A 85 -19.72 -16.89 20.06
CA TYR A 85 -19.09 -18.08 19.51
C TYR A 85 -18.53 -19.00 20.61
N PRO A 86 -18.66 -20.33 20.45
CA PRO A 86 -18.12 -21.28 21.40
C PRO A 86 -16.59 -21.34 21.32
N VAL A 87 -15.94 -21.52 22.46
CA VAL A 87 -14.49 -21.75 22.53
C VAL A 87 -14.20 -23.22 22.30
N SER A 88 -13.63 -23.54 21.14
CA SER A 88 -13.21 -24.90 20.79
C SER A 88 -11.93 -25.34 21.53
N GLU A 89 -11.68 -26.65 21.56
CA GLU A 89 -10.41 -27.18 22.06
C GLU A 89 -9.22 -26.73 21.21
N TYR A 90 -9.43 -26.57 19.90
CA TYR A 90 -8.41 -26.08 18.98
C TYR A 90 -8.04 -24.62 19.29
N ALA A 91 -9.02 -23.72 19.41
CA ALA A 91 -8.78 -22.33 19.80
C ALA A 91 -8.06 -22.23 21.15
N TRP A 92 -8.53 -22.99 22.15
CA TRP A 92 -7.92 -23.01 23.47
C TRP A 92 -6.48 -23.54 23.45
N ARG A 93 -6.20 -24.65 22.76
CA ARG A 93 -4.86 -25.26 22.74
C ARG A 93 -3.86 -24.47 21.88
N THR A 94 -4.29 -23.98 20.72
CA THR A 94 -3.43 -23.37 19.70
C THR A 94 -3.24 -21.87 19.92
N GLY A 95 -4.27 -21.15 20.37
CA GLY A 95 -4.23 -19.71 20.60
C GLY A 95 -4.46 -19.28 22.05
N GLY A 96 -4.92 -20.18 22.92
CA GLY A 96 -5.27 -19.89 24.30
C GLY A 96 -4.12 -20.06 25.30
N ALA A 97 -4.45 -20.14 26.59
CA ALA A 97 -3.48 -20.20 27.68
C ALA A 97 -2.36 -21.27 27.54
N PRO A 98 -2.64 -22.51 27.09
CA PRO A 98 -1.61 -23.53 26.88
C PRO A 98 -0.60 -23.21 25.78
N SER A 99 -0.97 -22.36 24.81
CA SER A 99 -0.13 -22.07 23.63
C SER A 99 1.12 -21.25 23.96
N ARG A 100 1.13 -20.56 25.11
CA ARG A 100 2.15 -19.56 25.49
C ARG A 100 2.32 -18.42 24.47
N THR A 101 1.28 -18.17 23.67
CA THR A 101 1.22 -17.05 22.74
C THR A 101 0.31 -15.94 23.28
N ALA A 102 0.08 -14.88 22.50
CA ALA A 102 -0.87 -13.84 22.87
C ALA A 102 -2.28 -14.43 22.96
N THR A 103 -2.98 -14.22 24.08
CA THR A 103 -4.28 -14.84 24.38
C THR A 103 -5.13 -13.91 25.24
N MET A 104 -6.45 -13.98 25.08
CA MET A 104 -7.39 -13.35 26.00
C MET A 104 -7.75 -14.24 27.20
N PHE A 105 -7.16 -15.44 27.27
CA PHE A 105 -7.45 -16.50 28.24
C PHE A 105 -8.87 -17.04 28.14
N ALA A 106 -9.39 -17.18 26.91
CA ALA A 106 -10.73 -17.71 26.67
C ALA A 106 -10.87 -19.13 27.24
N SER A 107 -11.89 -19.34 28.07
CA SER A 107 -12.07 -20.62 28.78
C SER A 107 -12.68 -21.69 27.86
N LEU A 108 -12.12 -22.89 27.86
CA LEU A 108 -12.65 -24.02 27.10
C LEU A 108 -14.12 -24.31 27.48
N LYS A 109 -14.97 -24.62 26.49
CA LYS A 109 -16.43 -24.85 26.64
C LYS A 109 -17.23 -23.61 27.10
N SER A 110 -16.64 -22.43 27.12
CA SER A 110 -17.38 -21.17 27.26
C SER A 110 -17.87 -20.64 25.91
N ARG A 111 -18.64 -19.56 25.94
CA ARG A 111 -18.99 -18.76 24.76
C ARG A 111 -18.55 -17.32 25.01
N VAL A 112 -18.10 -16.64 23.96
CA VAL A 112 -17.57 -15.27 24.06
C VAL A 112 -18.29 -14.40 23.03
N ARG A 113 -18.74 -13.21 23.45
CA ARG A 113 -19.35 -12.21 22.57
C ARG A 113 -18.33 -11.70 21.56
N VAL A 114 -18.78 -11.41 20.34
CA VAL A 114 -17.94 -10.84 19.27
C VAL A 114 -17.26 -9.56 19.74
N GLU A 115 -17.93 -8.70 20.49
CA GLU A 115 -17.33 -7.48 21.05
C GLU A 115 -16.07 -7.77 21.89
N ASP A 116 -16.13 -8.78 22.77
CA ASP A 116 -15.02 -9.14 23.64
C ASP A 116 -13.87 -9.80 22.84
N LEU A 117 -14.21 -10.58 21.81
CA LEU A 117 -13.23 -11.14 20.89
C LEU A 117 -12.52 -10.03 20.11
N ILE A 118 -13.23 -9.02 19.63
CA ILE A 118 -12.66 -7.84 18.96
C ILE A 118 -11.68 -7.11 19.88
N LYS A 119 -12.08 -6.84 21.13
CA LYS A 119 -11.20 -6.22 22.13
C LYS A 119 -9.97 -7.09 22.41
N GLY A 120 -10.14 -8.40 22.53
CA GLY A 120 -9.03 -9.36 22.66
C GLY A 120 -8.04 -9.26 21.50
N VAL A 121 -8.51 -9.19 20.26
CA VAL A 121 -7.63 -9.03 19.09
C VAL A 121 -6.99 -7.64 19.04
N ALA A 122 -7.77 -6.57 19.12
CA ALA A 122 -7.31 -5.21 18.91
C ALA A 122 -6.35 -4.70 20.00
N ILE A 123 -6.53 -5.15 21.24
CA ILE A 123 -5.78 -4.67 22.40
C ILE A 123 -4.65 -5.65 22.74
N GLN A 124 -4.93 -6.96 22.74
CA GLN A 124 -3.95 -7.98 23.14
C GLN A 124 -3.30 -8.73 21.99
N GLY A 125 -3.78 -8.58 20.76
CA GLY A 125 -3.36 -9.44 19.66
C GLY A 125 -3.66 -10.90 19.96
N ALA A 126 -4.77 -11.19 20.63
CA ALA A 126 -5.13 -12.52 21.12
C ALA A 126 -5.39 -13.53 19.99
N ASN A 127 -4.65 -14.65 20.00
CA ASN A 127 -4.74 -15.70 18.99
C ASN A 127 -6.01 -16.54 19.16
N ASP A 128 -6.36 -16.91 20.39
CA ASP A 128 -7.62 -17.58 20.69
C ASP A 128 -8.82 -16.79 20.16
N SER A 129 -8.83 -15.47 20.35
CA SER A 129 -9.91 -14.62 19.81
C SER A 129 -10.02 -14.72 18.29
N CYS A 130 -8.88 -14.71 17.57
CA CYS A 130 -8.87 -14.84 16.11
C CYS A 130 -9.42 -16.19 15.67
N ILE A 131 -8.99 -17.28 16.31
CA ILE A 131 -9.42 -18.65 15.96
C ILE A 131 -10.91 -18.83 16.25
N ILE A 132 -11.41 -18.32 17.39
CA ILE A 132 -12.85 -18.39 17.74
C ILE A 132 -13.69 -17.63 16.71
N LEU A 133 -13.28 -16.42 16.32
CA LEU A 133 -13.95 -15.65 15.27
C LEU A 133 -13.93 -16.40 13.94
N ALA A 134 -12.79 -17.00 13.58
CA ALA A 134 -12.60 -17.73 12.34
C ALA A 134 -13.50 -18.98 12.25
N GLU A 135 -13.49 -19.81 13.30
CA GLU A 135 -14.36 -20.99 13.41
C GLU A 135 -15.85 -20.59 13.42
N GLY A 136 -16.18 -19.53 14.16
CA GLY A 136 -17.56 -19.05 14.27
C GLY A 136 -18.15 -18.49 12.96
N MET A 137 -17.34 -17.78 12.18
CA MET A 137 -17.78 -17.12 10.95
C MET A 137 -17.67 -17.99 9.69
N ALA A 138 -16.66 -18.89 9.65
CA ALA A 138 -16.36 -19.69 8.45
C ALA A 138 -16.39 -21.20 8.70
N GLY A 139 -16.77 -21.66 9.91
CA GLY A 139 -16.81 -23.08 10.27
C GLY A 139 -15.44 -23.69 10.58
N SER A 140 -14.35 -23.15 10.04
CA SER A 140 -12.97 -23.52 10.41
C SER A 140 -11.97 -22.40 10.14
N GLU A 141 -10.84 -22.41 10.85
CA GLU A 141 -9.77 -21.43 10.62
C GLU A 141 -9.19 -21.51 9.20
N GLN A 142 -9.10 -22.71 8.63
CA GLN A 142 -8.59 -22.89 7.27
C GLN A 142 -9.50 -22.20 6.22
N GLN A 143 -10.82 -22.37 6.34
CA GLN A 143 -11.77 -21.70 5.43
C GLN A 143 -11.76 -20.18 5.63
N PHE A 144 -11.52 -19.73 6.87
CA PHE A 144 -11.33 -18.33 7.15
C PHE A 144 -10.07 -17.77 6.48
N GLY A 145 -8.92 -18.47 6.50
CA GLY A 145 -7.70 -18.07 5.78
C GLY A 145 -7.90 -17.91 4.27
N VAL A 146 -8.67 -18.81 3.64
CA VAL A 146 -9.08 -18.66 2.23
C VAL A 146 -9.89 -17.38 2.03
N SER A 147 -10.81 -17.07 2.95
CA SER A 147 -11.61 -15.86 2.91
C SER A 147 -10.77 -14.59 3.09
N MET A 148 -9.77 -14.63 3.98
CA MET A 148 -8.79 -13.54 4.17
C MET A 148 -8.01 -13.26 2.89
N THR A 149 -7.53 -14.30 2.19
CA THR A 149 -6.80 -14.14 0.93
C THR A 149 -7.68 -13.58 -0.18
N ARG A 150 -8.92 -14.08 -0.30
CA ARG A 150 -9.91 -13.51 -1.22
C ARG A 150 -10.18 -12.04 -0.93
N ARG A 151 -10.39 -11.69 0.34
CA ARG A 151 -10.60 -10.30 0.75
C ARG A 151 -9.40 -9.42 0.44
N ALA A 152 -8.18 -9.93 0.62
CA ALA A 152 -6.97 -9.23 0.22
C ALA A 152 -6.99 -8.84 -1.27
N ARG A 153 -7.42 -9.74 -2.16
CA ARG A 153 -7.56 -9.45 -3.60
C ARG A 153 -8.61 -8.38 -3.88
N GLU A 154 -9.75 -8.39 -3.18
CA GLU A 154 -10.78 -7.36 -3.29
C GLU A 154 -10.26 -5.97 -2.89
N LEU A 155 -9.36 -5.91 -1.90
CA LEU A 155 -8.69 -4.70 -1.45
C LEU A 155 -7.50 -4.28 -2.32
N GLY A 156 -7.21 -5.00 -3.41
CA GLY A 156 -6.07 -4.74 -4.30
C GLY A 156 -4.71 -5.18 -3.74
N MET A 157 -4.70 -6.02 -2.70
CA MET A 157 -3.49 -6.66 -2.19
C MET A 157 -3.19 -7.91 -3.04
N GLU A 158 -2.52 -7.74 -4.18
CA GLU A 158 -2.33 -8.79 -5.19
C GLU A 158 -1.35 -9.92 -4.77
N LYS A 159 -0.40 -9.63 -3.89
CA LYS A 159 0.66 -10.55 -3.45
C LYS A 159 0.37 -11.19 -2.10
N ALA A 160 -0.54 -10.61 -1.31
CA ALA A 160 -0.85 -11.07 0.02
C ALA A 160 -1.47 -12.48 0.02
N GLU A 161 -1.05 -13.33 0.94
CA GLU A 161 -1.61 -14.66 1.16
C GLU A 161 -1.73 -14.89 2.66
N PHE A 162 -2.87 -15.43 3.08
CA PHE A 162 -3.17 -15.73 4.48
C PHE A 162 -3.55 -17.20 4.61
N GLY A 163 -2.78 -17.96 5.40
CA GLY A 163 -3.08 -19.37 5.66
C GLY A 163 -3.87 -19.63 6.94
N ASN A 164 -3.95 -18.66 7.85
CA ASN A 164 -4.67 -18.75 9.12
C ASN A 164 -5.07 -17.34 9.62
N SER A 165 -5.88 -17.29 10.68
CA SER A 165 -6.45 -16.05 11.23
C SER A 165 -5.49 -15.26 12.13
N THR A 166 -4.39 -15.89 12.53
CA THR A 166 -3.49 -15.39 13.58
C THR A 166 -2.17 -14.87 13.02
N GLY A 167 -1.74 -15.39 11.88
CA GLY A 167 -0.40 -15.26 11.34
C GLY A 167 0.64 -16.17 12.01
N LEU A 168 0.20 -17.22 12.70
CA LEU A 168 1.11 -18.25 13.20
C LEU A 168 1.87 -18.92 12.03
N PRO A 169 3.11 -19.40 12.25
CA PRO A 169 3.99 -19.85 11.17
C PRO A 169 3.47 -21.01 10.32
N ASP A 170 2.59 -21.84 10.86
CA ASP A 170 1.99 -22.99 10.18
C ASP A 170 1.16 -22.60 8.96
N GLY A 171 0.56 -21.40 8.97
CA GLY A 171 -0.20 -20.85 7.85
C GLY A 171 0.65 -20.38 6.67
N LYS A 172 1.97 -20.18 6.84
CA LYS A 172 2.87 -19.69 5.77
C LYS A 172 2.37 -18.42 5.06
N SER A 173 1.69 -17.54 5.80
CA SER A 173 1.17 -16.27 5.27
C SER A 173 2.30 -15.37 4.76
N LYS A 174 2.02 -14.54 3.76
CA LYS A 174 2.98 -13.62 3.15
C LYS A 174 2.29 -12.31 2.78
N VAL A 175 2.94 -11.19 3.05
CA VAL A 175 2.42 -9.85 2.71
C VAL A 175 3.57 -8.93 2.31
N THR A 176 3.24 -7.74 1.81
CA THR A 176 4.20 -6.66 1.57
C THR A 176 3.88 -5.44 2.43
N ALA A 177 4.84 -4.50 2.59
CA ALA A 177 4.63 -3.32 3.41
C ALA A 177 3.56 -2.40 2.80
N ARG A 178 3.53 -2.31 1.46
CA ARG A 178 2.49 -1.61 0.71
C ARG A 178 1.11 -2.14 1.04
N GLU A 179 0.93 -3.46 0.96
CA GLU A 179 -0.36 -4.10 1.21
C GLU A 179 -0.84 -3.95 2.66
N MET A 180 0.09 -3.97 3.62
CA MET A 180 -0.27 -3.72 5.02
C MET A 180 -0.76 -2.30 5.28
N VAL A 181 -0.21 -1.29 4.58
CA VAL A 181 -0.73 0.08 4.61
C VAL A 181 -2.06 0.19 3.88
N THR A 182 -2.24 -0.51 2.76
CA THR A 182 -3.55 -0.62 2.07
C THR A 182 -4.61 -1.14 3.02
N LEU A 183 -4.32 -2.23 3.73
CA LEU A 183 -5.23 -2.82 4.72
C LEU A 183 -5.54 -1.86 5.89
N ALA A 184 -4.52 -1.20 6.44
CA ALA A 184 -4.72 -0.21 7.51
C ALA A 184 -5.61 0.96 7.07
N THR A 185 -5.42 1.42 5.84
CA THR A 185 -6.22 2.48 5.22
C THR A 185 -7.68 2.01 5.03
N ALA A 186 -7.88 0.80 4.50
CA ALA A 186 -9.19 0.21 4.29
C ALA A 186 -9.97 0.04 5.61
N LEU A 187 -9.31 -0.44 6.67
CA LEU A 187 -9.89 -0.58 8.00
C LEU A 187 -10.41 0.75 8.55
N GLN A 188 -9.61 1.81 8.42
CA GLN A 188 -9.96 3.13 8.92
C GLN A 188 -11.09 3.80 8.12
N GLN A 189 -11.03 3.71 6.79
CA GLN A 189 -11.98 4.37 5.90
C GLN A 189 -13.33 3.64 5.85
N SER A 190 -13.31 2.30 5.84
CA SER A 190 -14.53 1.50 5.67
C SER A 190 -15.29 1.33 6.99
N TYR A 191 -14.59 1.34 8.13
CA TYR A 191 -15.18 1.06 9.44
C TYR A 191 -14.86 2.13 10.49
N PRO A 192 -15.14 3.41 10.24
CA PRO A 192 -14.77 4.50 11.16
C PRO A 192 -15.35 4.35 12.57
N ASN A 193 -16.47 3.64 12.72
CA ASN A 193 -17.11 3.38 14.02
C ASN A 193 -16.48 2.19 14.79
N LEU A 194 -15.79 1.29 14.10
CA LEU A 194 -15.16 0.10 14.69
C LEU A 194 -13.64 0.26 14.82
N TYR A 195 -13.03 1.07 13.97
CA TYR A 195 -11.60 1.41 14.03
C TYR A 195 -11.10 1.86 15.42
N PRO A 196 -11.87 2.63 16.23
CA PRO A 196 -11.43 3.05 17.55
C PRO A 196 -11.10 1.92 18.54
N TYR A 197 -11.50 0.66 18.28
CA TYR A 197 -11.05 -0.47 19.10
C TYR A 197 -9.52 -0.61 19.16
N PHE A 198 -8.79 -0.25 18.09
CA PHE A 198 -7.33 -0.32 18.06
C PHE A 198 -6.65 0.71 18.98
N ALA A 199 -7.35 1.79 19.32
CA ALA A 199 -6.85 2.88 20.16
C ALA A 199 -7.22 2.72 21.65
N GLN A 200 -8.03 1.71 22.01
CA GLN A 200 -8.41 1.49 23.40
C GLN A 200 -7.16 1.13 24.23
N PRO A 201 -6.89 1.83 25.35
CA PRO A 201 -5.64 1.67 26.09
C PRO A 201 -5.54 0.34 26.83
N ASP A 202 -6.68 -0.25 27.19
CA ASP A 202 -6.77 -1.46 27.96
C ASP A 202 -8.18 -2.08 27.86
N PHE A 203 -8.27 -3.31 28.35
CA PHE A 203 -9.50 -4.09 28.43
C PHE A 203 -9.43 -5.02 29.63
N GLU A 204 -10.54 -5.10 30.37
CA GLU A 204 -10.72 -6.08 31.42
C GLU A 204 -11.74 -7.13 30.97
N TRP A 205 -11.32 -8.40 30.98
CA TRP A 205 -12.17 -9.54 30.65
C TRP A 205 -11.89 -10.69 31.59
N ASN A 206 -12.95 -11.37 32.03
CA ASN A 206 -12.86 -12.48 32.98
C ASN A 206 -12.01 -12.12 34.23
N LYS A 207 -12.14 -10.88 34.71
CA LYS A 207 -11.37 -10.31 35.84
C LYS A 207 -9.85 -10.22 35.60
N ILE A 208 -9.44 -10.22 34.33
CA ILE A 208 -8.04 -10.06 33.91
C ILE A 208 -7.93 -8.74 33.17
N PHE A 209 -7.25 -7.78 33.79
CA PHE A 209 -6.91 -6.49 33.17
C PHE A 209 -5.73 -6.65 32.22
N GLN A 210 -5.85 -6.16 30.99
CA GLN A 210 -4.83 -6.29 29.96
C GLN A 210 -4.64 -4.97 29.19
N ARG A 211 -3.40 -4.49 29.08
CA ARG A 211 -3.06 -3.23 28.40
C ARG A 211 -2.74 -3.42 26.93
N ASN A 212 -3.13 -2.45 26.11
CA ASN A 212 -2.86 -2.47 24.67
C ASN A 212 -1.36 -2.66 24.40
N ARG A 213 -1.05 -3.59 23.48
CA ARG A 213 0.33 -3.93 23.11
C ARG A 213 0.95 -2.96 22.12
N ASN A 214 0.19 -2.04 21.54
CA ASN A 214 0.71 -1.00 20.67
C ASN A 214 1.52 0.01 21.50
N PRO A 215 2.87 0.03 21.36
CA PRO A 215 3.71 0.86 22.19
C PRO A 215 3.58 2.36 21.87
N LEU A 216 2.98 2.72 20.72
CA LEU A 216 2.89 4.10 20.25
C LEU A 216 1.77 4.90 20.92
N LEU A 217 0.74 4.22 21.47
CA LEU A 217 -0.41 4.90 22.10
C LEU A 217 0.00 5.80 23.28
N GLY A 218 1.08 5.43 23.99
CA GLY A 218 1.59 6.18 25.14
C GLY A 218 2.61 7.28 24.80
N LEU A 219 2.91 7.53 23.52
CA LEU A 219 4.03 8.39 23.10
C LEU A 219 3.62 9.81 22.67
N ASP A 220 2.36 10.20 22.87
CA ASP A 220 1.81 11.52 22.52
C ASP A 220 2.03 11.93 21.04
N LEU A 221 2.01 10.92 20.15
CA LEU A 221 2.15 11.09 18.70
C LEU A 221 0.81 11.30 17.98
N GLY A 222 -0.31 11.21 18.72
CA GLY A 222 -1.64 11.04 18.14
C GLY A 222 -1.85 9.64 17.53
N ALA A 223 -1.16 8.62 18.06
CA ALA A 223 -1.29 7.25 17.58
C ALA A 223 -2.67 6.67 17.92
N ASP A 224 -3.30 6.00 16.96
CA ASP A 224 -4.63 5.40 17.10
C ASP A 224 -4.73 3.98 16.52
N GLY A 225 -3.58 3.36 16.23
CA GLY A 225 -3.49 1.98 15.78
C GLY A 225 -2.08 1.58 15.32
N LEU A 226 -1.87 0.37 14.80
CA LEU A 226 -2.85 -0.72 14.76
C LEU A 226 -2.31 -1.99 15.42
N ALA A 227 -1.16 -2.52 14.96
CA ALA A 227 -0.67 -3.80 15.44
C ALA A 227 0.85 -3.96 15.27
N THR A 228 1.42 -4.88 16.05
CA THR A 228 2.82 -5.30 15.99
C THR A 228 2.93 -6.77 15.61
N GLY A 229 4.03 -7.15 14.95
CA GLY A 229 4.38 -8.52 14.61
C GLY A 229 5.83 -8.87 14.99
N PHE A 230 6.08 -10.17 15.11
CA PHE A 230 7.41 -10.73 15.28
C PHE A 230 7.46 -12.10 14.59
N THR A 231 8.44 -12.28 13.72
CA THR A 231 8.72 -13.54 13.03
C THR A 231 10.16 -13.92 13.34
N GLU A 232 10.36 -15.14 13.84
CA GLU A 232 11.71 -15.67 14.05
C GLU A 232 12.48 -15.71 12.72
N GLY A 233 13.70 -15.17 12.69
CA GLY A 233 14.52 -15.07 11.48
C GLY A 233 14.20 -13.89 10.55
N GLU A 234 13.01 -13.29 10.62
CA GLU A 234 12.66 -12.09 9.83
C GLU A 234 12.53 -10.81 10.68
N GLY A 235 12.51 -10.93 12.02
CA GLY A 235 12.53 -9.80 12.95
C GLY A 235 11.16 -9.23 13.29
N TYR A 236 11.16 -7.98 13.73
CA TYR A 236 10.02 -7.25 14.26
C TYR A 236 9.38 -6.35 13.20
N SER A 237 8.05 -6.26 13.24
CA SER A 237 7.23 -5.48 12.31
C SER A 237 6.13 -4.71 13.03
N ILE A 238 5.68 -3.61 12.43
CA ILE A 238 4.60 -2.77 12.95
C ILE A 238 3.81 -2.16 11.81
N VAL A 239 2.50 -2.09 11.99
CA VAL A 239 1.60 -1.25 11.21
C VAL A 239 0.99 -0.23 12.16
N ALA A 240 1.24 1.04 11.86
CA ALA A 240 0.90 2.16 12.73
C ALA A 240 0.06 3.19 11.99
N SER A 241 -0.77 3.88 12.75
CA SER A 241 -1.51 5.06 12.30
C SER A 241 -1.36 6.16 13.34
N VAL A 242 -1.22 7.39 12.85
CA VAL A 242 -1.24 8.61 13.67
C VAL A 242 -2.15 9.64 13.02
N GLN A 243 -2.87 10.41 13.84
CA GLN A 243 -3.65 11.58 13.43
C GLN A 243 -3.26 12.76 14.30
N ARG A 244 -2.72 13.82 13.69
CA ARG A 244 -2.38 15.06 14.38
C ARG A 244 -2.55 16.25 13.45
N ASP A 245 -3.13 17.34 13.94
CA ASP A 245 -3.33 18.60 13.19
C ASP A 245 -4.01 18.42 11.83
N GLY A 246 -5.04 17.56 11.78
CA GLY A 246 -5.77 17.26 10.54
C GLY A 246 -5.02 16.36 9.54
N ARG A 247 -3.79 15.92 9.87
CA ARG A 247 -2.99 15.02 9.04
C ARG A 247 -3.00 13.59 9.58
N ARG A 248 -3.31 12.63 8.71
CA ARG A 248 -3.25 11.20 9.02
C ARG A 248 -2.14 10.51 8.26
N LEU A 249 -1.32 9.73 8.96
CA LEU A 249 -0.30 8.88 8.34
C LEU A 249 -0.58 7.41 8.62
N PHE A 250 -0.32 6.57 7.63
CA PHE A 250 -0.25 5.12 7.80
C PHE A 250 1.15 4.65 7.47
N LEU A 251 1.71 3.81 8.34
CA LEU A 251 3.08 3.30 8.26
C LEU A 251 3.08 1.78 8.41
N ALA A 252 3.83 1.09 7.56
CA ALA A 252 4.26 -0.28 7.79
C ALA A 252 5.80 -0.35 7.80
N LEU A 253 6.36 -1.00 8.82
CA LEU A 253 7.77 -1.33 8.91
C LEU A 253 7.93 -2.84 9.18
N ALA A 254 8.94 -3.46 8.57
CA ALA A 254 9.31 -4.85 8.82
C ALA A 254 10.84 -5.04 8.78
N GLY A 255 11.31 -6.18 9.30
CA GLY A 255 12.73 -6.50 9.31
C GLY A 255 13.55 -5.74 10.34
N ILE A 256 12.95 -5.38 11.48
CA ILE A 256 13.66 -4.66 12.55
C ILE A 256 14.25 -5.65 13.56
N ALA A 257 15.44 -5.39 14.08
CA ALA A 257 16.20 -6.35 14.88
C ALA A 257 15.60 -6.65 16.26
N SER A 258 14.96 -5.67 16.92
CA SER A 258 14.44 -5.82 18.27
C SER A 258 13.11 -5.09 18.49
N ASP A 259 12.35 -5.50 19.52
CA ASP A 259 11.10 -4.86 19.94
C ASP A 259 11.29 -3.37 20.30
N LYS A 260 12.39 -3.07 20.99
CA LYS A 260 12.80 -1.71 21.34
C LYS A 260 13.09 -0.88 20.09
N GLU A 261 13.91 -1.41 19.17
CA GLU A 261 14.22 -0.72 17.93
C GLU A 261 12.99 -0.52 17.04
N ARG A 262 12.04 -1.47 17.02
CA ARG A 262 10.77 -1.32 16.29
C ARG A 262 10.01 -0.11 16.78
N THR A 263 9.93 0.07 18.10
CA THR A 263 9.22 1.17 18.73
C THR A 263 9.91 2.51 18.48
N GLU A 264 11.23 2.58 18.70
CA GLU A 264 12.03 3.79 18.47
C GLU A 264 12.01 4.22 17.00
N GLU A 265 12.15 3.26 16.08
CA GLU A 265 12.17 3.53 14.66
C GLU A 265 10.79 3.97 14.14
N ALA A 266 9.71 3.31 14.58
CA ALA A 266 8.36 3.72 14.21
C ALA A 266 8.06 5.14 14.68
N LYS A 267 8.38 5.48 15.94
CA LYS A 267 8.26 6.85 16.46
C LYS A 267 9.02 7.84 15.58
N ARG A 268 10.30 7.58 15.30
CA ARG A 268 11.16 8.46 14.51
C ARG A 268 10.65 8.68 13.08
N VAL A 269 10.17 7.61 12.42
CA VAL A 269 9.62 7.68 11.06
C VAL A 269 8.31 8.47 11.04
N LEU A 270 7.42 8.24 12.02
CA LEU A 270 6.14 8.96 12.12
C LEU A 270 6.34 10.45 12.42
N GLU A 271 7.22 10.78 13.36
CA GLU A 271 7.58 12.18 13.67
C GLU A 271 8.12 12.89 12.42
N TRP A 272 9.06 12.28 11.71
CA TRP A 272 9.57 12.80 10.45
C TRP A 272 8.46 12.96 9.40
N GLY A 273 7.60 11.95 9.25
CA GLY A 273 6.46 12.01 8.33
C GLY A 273 5.53 13.18 8.62
N LEU A 274 5.29 13.49 9.90
CA LEU A 274 4.42 14.58 10.34
C LEU A 274 5.04 15.96 10.12
N THR A 275 6.36 16.12 10.29
CA THR A 275 7.00 17.45 10.35
C THR A 275 7.83 17.83 9.12
N ALA A 276 8.30 16.87 8.32
CA ALA A 276 9.26 17.15 7.25
C ALA A 276 8.62 17.50 5.89
N PHE A 277 7.29 17.54 5.82
CA PHE A 277 6.55 17.67 4.56
C PHE A 277 5.47 18.75 4.65
N GLU A 278 5.27 19.46 3.54
CA GLU A 278 4.18 20.40 3.35
C GLU A 278 3.26 19.96 2.20
N ASN A 279 1.98 20.31 2.30
CA ASN A 279 1.00 20.03 1.27
C ASN A 279 1.08 21.08 0.16
N ARG A 280 1.25 20.63 -1.08
CA ARG A 280 1.26 21.49 -2.27
C ARG A 280 0.16 21.06 -3.23
N GLN A 281 -0.77 21.98 -3.50
CA GLN A 281 -1.76 21.80 -4.55
C GLN A 281 -1.09 21.94 -5.93
N ILE A 282 -1.30 20.95 -6.78
CA ILE A 282 -0.77 20.89 -8.15
C ILE A 282 -1.84 21.27 -9.16
N PHE A 283 -3.07 20.77 -8.97
CA PHE A 283 -4.22 21.08 -9.80
C PHE A 283 -5.44 21.40 -8.92
N ALA A 284 -6.18 22.43 -9.28
CA ALA A 284 -7.44 22.83 -8.65
C ALA A 284 -8.60 21.89 -9.01
N ASP A 285 -9.73 22.05 -8.32
CA ASP A 285 -10.95 21.30 -8.65
C ASP A 285 -11.37 21.57 -10.10
N LYS A 286 -11.67 20.50 -10.85
CA LYS A 286 -12.09 20.52 -12.26
C LYS A 286 -11.11 21.22 -13.23
N GLU A 287 -9.87 21.45 -12.82
CA GLU A 287 -8.82 21.95 -13.71
C GLU A 287 -8.49 20.89 -14.77
N VAL A 288 -8.36 21.32 -16.04
CA VAL A 288 -7.94 20.44 -17.13
C VAL A 288 -6.46 20.10 -16.94
N ILE A 289 -6.19 18.82 -16.70
CA ILE A 289 -4.83 18.31 -16.40
C ILE A 289 -4.08 18.00 -17.71
N GLY A 290 -4.81 17.66 -18.77
CA GLY A 290 -4.28 17.42 -20.10
C GLY A 290 -5.37 16.90 -21.03
N ALA A 291 -4.97 16.40 -22.20
CA ALA A 291 -5.89 15.84 -23.18
C ALA A 291 -5.43 14.46 -23.66
N ALA A 292 -6.40 13.58 -23.95
CA ALA A 292 -6.16 12.28 -24.57
C ALA A 292 -6.58 12.31 -26.05
N SER A 293 -5.81 11.65 -26.91
CA SER A 293 -6.16 11.48 -28.31
C SER A 293 -7.37 10.55 -28.48
N VAL A 294 -8.27 10.91 -29.38
CA VAL A 294 -9.47 10.14 -29.75
C VAL A 294 -9.41 9.81 -31.24
N TYR A 295 -9.54 8.53 -31.55
CA TYR A 295 -9.60 7.99 -32.90
C TYR A 295 -11.05 7.90 -33.37
N GLY A 296 -11.30 8.35 -34.62
CA GLY A 296 -12.58 8.18 -35.30
C GLY A 296 -13.72 9.01 -34.68
N GLY A 297 -13.38 10.03 -33.90
CA GLY A 297 -14.32 10.90 -33.22
C GLY A 297 -14.71 12.15 -34.00
N THR A 298 -15.75 12.84 -33.54
CA THR A 298 -16.07 14.22 -33.98
C THR A 298 -14.99 15.22 -33.57
N SER A 299 -14.16 14.87 -32.58
CA SER A 299 -12.95 15.57 -32.15
C SER A 299 -11.79 14.57 -32.08
N ARG A 300 -10.57 15.05 -32.33
CA ARG A 300 -9.32 14.27 -32.23
C ARG A 300 -8.77 14.16 -30.81
N THR A 301 -9.31 14.94 -29.88
CA THR A 301 -8.90 14.92 -28.47
C THR A 301 -10.08 15.12 -27.53
N VAL A 302 -9.92 14.67 -26.30
CA VAL A 302 -10.83 14.91 -25.18
C VAL A 302 -10.05 15.36 -23.97
N ASP A 303 -10.55 16.39 -23.28
CA ASP A 303 -9.91 16.91 -22.07
C ASP A 303 -10.09 15.94 -20.90
N LEU A 304 -9.06 15.90 -20.06
CA LEU A 304 -8.96 15.04 -18.89
C LEU A 304 -8.88 15.87 -17.61
N VAL A 305 -9.72 15.51 -16.64
CA VAL A 305 -9.81 16.14 -15.32
C VAL A 305 -9.74 15.09 -14.22
N ALA A 306 -9.36 15.50 -13.02
CA ALA A 306 -9.52 14.69 -11.81
C ALA A 306 -10.89 14.99 -11.15
N LYS A 307 -11.41 14.05 -10.36
CA LYS A 307 -12.68 14.21 -9.61
C LYS A 307 -12.57 15.10 -8.37
N ALA A 308 -11.35 15.42 -7.95
CA ALA A 308 -11.06 16.23 -6.78
C ALA A 308 -9.72 16.99 -7.01
N PRO A 309 -9.47 18.08 -6.26
CA PRO A 309 -8.18 18.77 -6.28
C PRO A 309 -7.01 17.80 -6.09
N VAL A 310 -5.97 18.00 -6.90
CA VAL A 310 -4.78 17.17 -6.84
C VAL A 310 -3.71 17.90 -6.05
N SER A 311 -3.45 17.39 -4.84
CA SER A 311 -2.37 17.89 -3.98
C SER A 311 -1.40 16.77 -3.62
N VAL A 312 -0.15 17.13 -3.34
CA VAL A 312 0.88 16.19 -2.91
C VAL A 312 1.67 16.76 -1.76
N TYR A 313 2.12 15.87 -0.87
CA TYR A 313 3.09 16.23 0.16
C TYR A 313 4.51 16.16 -0.40
N ILE A 314 5.26 17.25 -0.24
CA ILE A 314 6.68 17.33 -0.65
C ILE A 314 7.57 17.65 0.55
N PRO A 315 8.82 17.18 0.56
CA PRO A 315 9.78 17.56 1.59
C PRO A 315 9.97 19.08 1.62
N ILE A 316 9.94 19.68 2.81
CA ILE A 316 10.19 21.13 3.01
C ILE A 316 11.64 21.45 2.64
N SER A 317 12.57 20.59 3.07
CA SER A 317 13.99 20.72 2.77
C SER A 317 14.36 19.97 1.50
N ASN A 318 15.02 20.65 0.57
CA ASN A 318 15.54 20.10 -0.68
C ASN A 318 14.48 19.32 -1.49
N PRO A 319 13.35 19.93 -1.86
CA PRO A 319 12.32 19.26 -2.65
C PRO A 319 12.88 18.88 -4.01
N ASP A 320 12.78 17.60 -4.36
CA ASP A 320 13.06 17.15 -5.71
C ASP A 320 12.13 17.85 -6.72
N ARG A 321 12.61 17.99 -7.96
CA ARG A 321 11.78 18.52 -9.03
C ARG A 321 10.59 17.59 -9.25
N LEU A 322 9.39 18.15 -9.14
CA LEU A 322 8.16 17.46 -9.48
C LEU A 322 8.05 17.28 -11.00
N SER A 323 7.60 16.11 -11.41
CA SER A 323 7.17 15.85 -12.78
C SER A 323 5.87 15.05 -12.76
N ALA A 324 5.02 15.28 -13.76
CA ALA A 324 3.75 14.58 -13.90
C ALA A 324 3.62 14.01 -15.30
N ARG A 325 3.07 12.80 -15.43
CA ARG A 325 2.86 12.12 -16.71
C ARG A 325 1.46 11.51 -16.74
N ILE A 326 0.77 11.68 -17.85
CA ILE A 326 -0.52 11.03 -18.09
C ILE A 326 -0.25 9.68 -18.76
N ILE A 327 -0.70 8.61 -18.12
CA ILE A 327 -0.61 7.24 -18.65
C ILE A 327 -2.02 6.80 -19.06
N TYR A 328 -2.20 6.44 -20.32
CA TYR A 328 -3.47 5.96 -20.85
C TYR A 328 -3.25 5.00 -22.01
N ARG A 329 -4.30 4.23 -22.34
CA ARG A 329 -4.31 3.37 -23.52
C ARG A 329 -4.62 4.22 -24.74
N TRP A 330 -3.60 4.47 -25.55
CA TRP A 330 -3.71 5.25 -26.77
C TRP A 330 -4.11 4.38 -27.98
N PRO A 331 -4.94 4.89 -28.91
CA PRO A 331 -5.84 6.03 -28.75
C PRO A 331 -7.15 5.62 -28.06
N LEU A 332 -7.91 6.59 -27.53
CA LEU A 332 -9.30 6.34 -27.14
C LEU A 332 -10.16 6.17 -28.40
N THR A 333 -11.06 5.20 -28.43
CA THR A 333 -11.94 4.96 -29.58
C THR A 333 -13.29 5.65 -29.37
N ALA A 334 -13.75 6.40 -30.38
CA ALA A 334 -15.10 6.95 -30.37
C ALA A 334 -16.17 5.83 -30.48
N PRO A 335 -17.35 5.99 -29.87
CA PRO A 335 -17.77 7.14 -29.07
C PRO A 335 -17.22 7.13 -27.64
N VAL A 336 -16.75 8.29 -27.17
CA VAL A 336 -16.28 8.50 -25.80
C VAL A 336 -17.36 9.25 -25.00
N LYS A 337 -17.78 8.69 -23.86
CA LYS A 337 -18.74 9.32 -22.95
C LYS A 337 -18.03 10.26 -21.96
N PRO A 338 -18.70 11.32 -21.46
CA PRO A 338 -18.17 12.11 -20.35
C PRO A 338 -18.11 11.26 -19.06
N ASP A 339 -17.27 11.67 -18.12
CA ASP A 339 -16.99 10.97 -16.85
C ASP A 339 -16.50 9.53 -17.02
N THR A 340 -15.90 9.21 -18.18
CA THR A 340 -15.24 7.92 -18.40
C THR A 340 -13.80 8.00 -17.90
N GLN A 341 -13.38 7.04 -17.06
CA GLN A 341 -11.97 6.95 -16.69
C GLN A 341 -11.13 6.61 -17.93
N ALA A 342 -10.32 7.56 -18.38
CA ALA A 342 -9.56 7.45 -19.62
C ALA A 342 -8.07 7.29 -19.40
N GLY A 343 -7.55 7.60 -18.20
CA GLY A 343 -6.13 7.44 -17.90
C GLY A 343 -5.82 7.67 -16.43
N THR A 344 -4.53 7.74 -16.12
CA THR A 344 -4.01 7.97 -14.78
C THR A 344 -2.89 9.00 -14.85
N LEU A 345 -3.00 10.06 -14.05
CA LEU A 345 -1.91 10.99 -13.77
C LEU A 345 -0.95 10.35 -12.77
N ARG A 346 0.32 10.18 -13.14
CA ARG A 346 1.40 9.77 -12.24
C ARG A 346 2.27 10.98 -11.89
N ILE A 347 2.39 11.26 -10.60
CA ILE A 347 3.20 12.37 -10.09
C ILE A 347 4.46 11.81 -9.44
N PHE A 348 5.62 12.33 -9.82
CA PHE A 348 6.93 11.90 -9.38
C PHE A 348 7.71 13.05 -8.74
N ALA A 349 8.53 12.71 -7.75
CA ALA A 349 9.64 13.53 -7.26
C ALA A 349 10.95 12.84 -7.67
N GLY A 350 11.68 13.43 -8.61
CA GLY A 350 12.81 12.73 -9.25
C GLY A 350 12.34 11.44 -9.92
N SER A 351 12.89 10.30 -9.48
CA SER A 351 12.50 8.96 -9.95
C SER A 351 11.39 8.30 -9.11
N ARG A 352 11.05 8.85 -7.94
CA ARG A 352 10.12 8.25 -7.00
C ARG A 352 8.68 8.63 -7.34
N LEU A 353 7.81 7.64 -7.49
CA LEU A 353 6.37 7.84 -7.62
C LEU A 353 5.77 8.30 -6.28
N LEU A 354 5.12 9.47 -6.28
CA LEU A 354 4.48 10.04 -5.10
C LEU A 354 2.99 9.72 -5.02
N ARG A 355 2.29 9.78 -6.16
CA ARG A 355 0.83 9.64 -6.23
C ARG A 355 0.38 9.25 -7.62
N GLU A 356 -0.66 8.44 -7.68
CA GLU A 356 -1.44 8.18 -8.88
C GLU A 356 -2.85 8.76 -8.71
N VAL A 357 -3.38 9.40 -9.76
CA VAL A 357 -4.74 9.99 -9.76
C VAL A 357 -5.48 9.57 -11.02
N PRO A 358 -6.64 8.92 -10.93
CA PRO A 358 -7.45 8.60 -12.10
C PRO A 358 -7.97 9.87 -12.78
N LEU A 359 -7.93 9.88 -14.10
CA LEU A 359 -8.37 10.97 -14.96
C LEU A 359 -9.60 10.58 -15.75
N TYR A 360 -10.53 11.52 -15.86
CA TYR A 360 -11.85 11.34 -16.45
C TYR A 360 -12.09 12.33 -17.58
N THR A 361 -12.82 11.89 -18.59
CA THR A 361 -13.19 12.70 -19.75
C THR A 361 -14.21 13.78 -19.39
N VAL A 362 -14.03 14.99 -19.90
CA VAL A 362 -14.95 16.12 -19.64
C VAL A 362 -16.15 16.07 -20.60
N GLN A 363 -15.88 16.12 -21.90
CA GLN A 363 -16.91 16.14 -22.94
C GLN A 363 -17.13 14.77 -23.60
N ALA A 364 -18.33 14.58 -24.15
CA ALA A 364 -18.60 13.48 -25.07
C ALA A 364 -17.89 13.72 -26.40
N VAL A 365 -17.34 12.65 -27.00
CA VAL A 365 -16.85 12.66 -28.38
C VAL A 365 -17.64 11.61 -29.15
N GLY A 366 -18.53 12.06 -30.05
CA GLY A 366 -19.33 11.19 -30.90
C GLY A 366 -18.51 10.55 -32.02
N GLU A 367 -19.12 9.65 -32.79
CA GLU A 367 -18.48 9.09 -33.99
C GLU A 367 -18.30 10.17 -35.07
N GLY A 368 -17.09 10.25 -35.62
CA GLY A 368 -16.78 11.11 -36.74
C GLY A 368 -17.31 10.55 -38.06
N SER A 369 -17.38 11.42 -39.07
CA SER A 369 -17.71 11.06 -40.46
C SER A 369 -16.82 9.93 -41.03
N LEU A 370 -17.29 9.23 -42.08
CA LEU A 370 -16.49 8.24 -42.83
C LEU A 370 -15.13 8.80 -43.29
N SER A 371 -15.09 10.07 -43.72
CA SER A 371 -13.87 10.75 -44.13
C SER A 371 -12.91 11.02 -42.98
N SER A 372 -13.39 11.42 -41.80
CA SER A 372 -12.52 11.65 -40.64
C SER A 372 -11.94 10.34 -40.11
N ARG A 373 -12.75 9.27 -40.10
CA ARG A 373 -12.28 7.92 -39.77
C ARG A 373 -11.23 7.39 -40.75
N ALA A 374 -11.37 7.68 -42.04
CA ALA A 374 -10.39 7.28 -43.06
C ALA A 374 -9.04 8.03 -42.91
N VAL A 375 -9.09 9.33 -42.57
CA VAL A 375 -7.87 10.13 -42.30
C VAL A 375 -7.18 9.64 -41.03
N ASP A 376 -7.94 9.39 -39.96
CA ASP A 376 -7.37 8.87 -38.72
C ASP A 376 -6.74 7.49 -38.92
N ALA A 377 -7.36 6.61 -39.73
CA ALA A 377 -6.79 5.31 -40.10
C ALA A 377 -5.46 5.44 -40.85
N MET A 378 -5.35 6.42 -41.76
CA MET A 378 -4.08 6.71 -42.45
C MET A 378 -3.00 7.23 -41.50
N LEU A 379 -3.37 8.09 -40.54
CA LEU A 379 -2.45 8.63 -39.55
C LEU A 379 -1.94 7.54 -38.59
N GLU A 380 -2.83 6.68 -38.08
CA GLU A 380 -2.45 5.56 -37.22
C GLU A 380 -1.56 4.55 -37.95
N LEU A 381 -1.84 4.27 -39.23
CA LEU A 381 -1.01 3.40 -40.06
C LEU A 381 0.36 4.02 -40.34
N GLY A 382 0.43 5.34 -40.56
CA GLY A 382 1.69 6.07 -40.68
C GLY A 382 2.52 6.07 -39.39
N GLU A 383 1.89 6.31 -38.24
CA GLU A 383 2.56 6.31 -36.93
C GLU A 383 3.03 4.91 -36.54
N SER A 384 2.21 3.87 -36.74
CA SER A 384 2.60 2.49 -36.46
C SER A 384 3.77 2.02 -37.33
N LEU A 385 3.79 2.36 -38.62
CA LEU A 385 4.93 2.09 -39.51
C LEU A 385 6.18 2.88 -39.10
N PHE A 386 6.03 4.14 -38.67
CA PHE A 386 7.14 4.96 -38.19
C PHE A 386 7.74 4.42 -36.88
N PHE A 387 6.89 4.02 -35.91
CA PHE A 387 7.34 3.40 -34.66
C PHE A 387 7.98 2.03 -34.89
N SER A 388 7.44 1.21 -35.79
CA SER A 388 8.06 -0.05 -36.23
C SER A 388 9.45 0.20 -36.83
N TRP A 389 9.59 1.17 -37.73
CA TRP A 389 10.88 1.53 -38.34
C TRP A 389 11.91 2.07 -37.33
N LEU A 390 11.46 2.77 -36.29
CA LEU A 390 12.33 3.29 -35.23
C LEU A 390 12.88 2.17 -34.33
N TRP A 391 12.12 1.10 -34.12
CA TRP A 391 12.44 0.02 -33.19
C TRP A 391 13.13 -1.18 -33.86
N ASP A 392 12.92 -1.39 -35.17
CA ASP A 392 13.54 -2.47 -35.97
C ASP A 392 14.93 -2.12 -36.52
N LYS A 393 15.64 -1.14 -35.96
CA LYS A 393 17.04 -0.90 -36.35
C LYS A 393 17.94 -1.99 -35.73
N PRO A 394 18.64 -2.82 -36.53
CA PRO A 394 19.62 -3.74 -35.98
C PRO A 394 20.75 -2.94 -35.30
N ALA A 395 21.19 -3.40 -34.13
CA ALA A 395 22.32 -2.81 -33.43
C ALA A 395 23.55 -2.77 -34.37
N PRO A 396 24.36 -1.69 -34.37
CA PRO A 396 25.57 -1.65 -35.17
C PRO A 396 26.52 -2.77 -34.74
N VAL A 397 26.96 -3.54 -35.74
CA VAL A 397 27.86 -4.70 -35.63
C VAL A 397 29.22 -4.33 -35.05
#